data_AF-A0A257DQB6-F1
#
_entry.id   AF-A0A257DQB6-F1
#
_cell.length_a   1.000
_cell.length_b   1.000
_cell.length_c   1.000
_cell.angle_alpha   90.00
_cell.angle_beta   90.00
_cell.angle_gamma   90.00
#
_symmetry.space_group_name_H-M   'P 1'
#
loop_
_entity.id
_entity.type
_entity.pdbx_description
1 polymer ?
#
loop_
_entity_poly.entity_id
_entity_poly.type
_entity_poly.pdbx_seq_one_letter_code
_entity_poly.pdbx_strand_id
1 'polypeptide(L)' 'SPQIDSMAVKRRGDVRKAKLYYLRDLSGKAARIKEKLA' A
#
# COMPACT_ATOMS: atom_id res chain seq x y z
N SER A 1 -22.16 1.44 -8.37
CA SER A 1 -20.88 1.35 -9.09
C SER A 1 -20.68 -0.08 -9.58
N PRO A 2 -20.92 -0.38 -10.87
CA PRO A 2 -20.67 -1.69 -11.48
C PRO A 2 -19.44 -1.71 -12.41
N GLN A 3 -18.57 -0.69 -12.39
CA GLN A 3 -17.46 -0.55 -13.34
C GLN A 3 -16.27 -1.49 -13.08
N ILE A 4 -16.07 -1.94 -11.83
CA ILE A 4 -14.96 -2.82 -11.46
C ILE A 4 -15.51 -4.23 -11.28
N ASP A 5 -15.00 -5.16 -12.09
CA ASP A 5 -15.35 -6.57 -12.05
C ASP A 5 -14.61 -7.33 -10.93
N SER A 6 -13.27 -7.25 -10.91
CA SER A 6 -12.44 -7.96 -9.93
C SER A 6 -11.13 -7.24 -9.61
N MET A 7 -10.55 -7.57 -8.45
CA MET A 7 -9.27 -7.02 -7.97
C MET A 7 -8.40 -8.12 -7.36
N ALA A 8 -7.14 -8.20 -7.80
CA ALA A 8 -6.14 -9.13 -7.25
C ALA A 8 -5.03 -8.36 -6.51
N VAL A 9 -4.59 -8.91 -5.37
CA VAL A 9 -3.48 -8.34 -4.59
C VAL A 9 -2.15 -8.80 -5.20
N LYS A 10 -1.35 -7.86 -5.70
CA LYS A 10 -0.02 -8.17 -6.26
C LYS A 10 1.06 -8.40 -5.19
N ARG A 11 1.03 -7.61 -4.11
CA ARG A 11 2.02 -7.65 -3.03
C ARG A 11 1.41 -7.21 -1.70
N ARG A 12 1.80 -7.85 -0.60
CA ARG A 12 1.36 -7.46 0.75
C ARG A 12 2.44 -6.60 1.41
N GLY A 13 2.10 -5.36 1.74
CA GLY A 13 2.97 -4.44 2.47
C GLY A 13 2.82 -4.61 3.99
N ASP A 14 3.92 -4.47 4.72
CA ASP A 14 3.92 -4.40 6.18
C ASP A 14 3.80 -2.94 6.64
N VAL A 15 2.69 -2.62 7.32
CA VAL A 15 2.35 -1.29 7.82
C VAL A 15 1.70 -1.39 9.20
N ARG A 16 1.93 -0.38 10.04
CA ARG A 16 1.36 -0.33 11.41
C ARG A 16 0.09 0.54 11.51
N LYS A 17 -0.10 1.50 10.59
CA LYS A 17 -1.24 2.42 10.59
C LYS A 17 -2.31 1.93 9.63
N ALA A 18 -3.58 2.04 10.02
CA ALA A 18 -4.71 1.74 9.14
C ALA A 18 -4.86 2.76 7.99
N LYS A 19 -4.49 4.03 8.22
CA LYS A 19 -4.51 5.11 7.23
C LYS A 19 -3.08 5.54 6.91
N LEU A 20 -2.70 5.51 5.63
CA LEU A 20 -1.33 5.76 5.17
C LEU A 20 -1.13 7.19 4.63
N TYR A 21 -1.80 8.19 5.20
CA TYR A 21 -1.71 9.57 4.71
C TYR A 21 -0.31 10.18 4.79
N TYR A 22 0.52 9.69 5.71
CA TYR A 22 1.91 10.10 5.82
C TYR A 22 2.74 9.81 4.56
N LEU A 23 2.29 8.90 3.68
CA LEU A 23 2.96 8.64 2.40
C LEU A 23 2.79 9.79 1.41
N ARG A 24 1.81 10.68 1.58
CA ARG A 24 1.56 11.80 0.65
C ARG A 24 2.71 12.82 0.64
N ASP A 25 3.41 12.96 1.77
CA ASP A 25 4.52 13.90 1.92
C ASP A 25 5.89 13.24 1.64
N LEU A 26 5.91 11.93 1.36
CA LEU A 26 7.13 11.16 1.13
C LEU A 26 7.30 10.85 -0.36
N SER A 27 8.55 10.85 -0.82
CA SER A 27 8.89 10.54 -2.21
C SER A 27 10.12 9.63 -2.32
N GLY A 28 10.27 9.01 -3.49
CA GLY A 28 11.42 8.18 -3.84
C GLY A 28 11.67 7.03 -2.85
N LYS A 29 12.88 6.99 -2.29
CA LYS A 29 13.29 5.93 -1.36
C LYS A 29 12.50 5.96 -0.05
N ALA A 30 12.05 7.14 0.39
CA ALA A 30 11.35 7.31 1.68
C ALA A 30 9.93 6.76 1.67
N ALA A 31 9.26 6.71 0.52
CA ALA A 31 7.89 6.20 0.37
C ALA A 31 7.81 4.66 0.25
N ARG A 32 8.93 3.95 0.27
CA ARG A 32 8.94 2.49 0.08
C ARG A 32 8.39 1.76 1.30
N ILE A 33 7.40 0.89 1.06
CA ILE A 33 6.83 0.00 2.07
C ILE A 33 7.52 -1.36 1.99
N LYS A 34 7.88 -1.93 3.14
CA LYS A 34 8.48 -3.27 3.24
C LYS A 34 7.44 -4.34 2.92
N GLU A 35 7.91 -5.48 2.42
CA GLU A 35 7.04 -6.64 2.24
C GLU A 35 6.67 -7.24 3.58
N LYS A 36 5.45 -7.76 3.68
CA LYS A 36 5.08 -8.63 4.78
C LYS A 36 5.66 -10.02 4.51
N LEU A 37 6.85 -10.27 5.05
CA LEU A 37 7.45 -11.60 5.12
C LEU A 37 6.78 -12.33 6.27
N ALA A 38 6.04 -13.38 5.95
CA ALA A 38 5.41 -14.26 6.93
C ALA A 38 6.44 -15.22 7.51
#